data_AF-A0A2R6DZB5-F1
#
_entry.id   AF-A0A2R6DZB5-F1
#
_cell.length_a   1.000
_cell.length_b   1.000
_cell.length_c   1.000
_cell.angle_alpha   90.00
_cell.angle_beta   90.00
_cell.angle_gamma   90.00
#
_symmetry.space_group_name_H-M   'P 1'
#
loop_
_entity.id
_entity.type
_entity.pdbx_description
1 polymer ?
#
loop_
_entity_poly.entity_id
_entity_poly.type
_entity_poly.pdbx_seq_one_letter_code
_entity_poly.pdbx_strand_id
1 'polypeptide(L)'
;NVSKTDDETVELYRTDSLTIEQPLDIRALQFRYADGSAYPNGTVVRYVDGNATRVYPNGTTERTDALAVDTTRKRTQVALPADDGHLAFTAPKNGKEVAVRPPVNGSFEVALPPDTGASLPLLSEVRPDNDDRRTVDDRVHLTWEELDTSVLVVRWYLDRDLWLFGGMAAIAVLVGLAGAAYYYRQVQQAKKRRQSEGLDVDVGDDDGRDPPPGMG
;
A
#
# COMPACT_ATOMS: atom_id res chain seq x y z
N ASN A 1 11.67 -10.36 -5.80
CA ASN A 1 12.53 -11.34 -5.12
C ASN A 1 13.96 -11.05 -5.46
N VAL A 2 14.82 -11.20 -4.45
CA VAL A 2 16.27 -11.04 -4.54
C VAL A 2 16.86 -12.32 -3.98
N SER A 3 17.79 -12.95 -4.69
CA SER A 3 18.57 -14.09 -4.17
C SER A 3 20.03 -13.89 -4.52
N LYS A 4 20.92 -14.26 -3.60
CA LYS A 4 22.37 -14.25 -3.84
C LYS A 4 22.78 -15.63 -4.32
N THR A 5 23.50 -15.69 -5.44
CA THR A 5 24.03 -16.97 -5.97
C THR A 5 25.43 -17.22 -5.43
N ASP A 6 26.28 -16.19 -5.48
CA ASP A 6 27.65 -16.17 -4.94
C ASP A 6 27.98 -14.75 -4.44
N ASP A 7 29.18 -14.51 -3.91
CA ASP A 7 29.60 -13.20 -3.40
C ASP A 7 29.53 -12.06 -4.43
N GLU A 8 29.58 -12.41 -5.70
CA GLU A 8 29.65 -11.45 -6.81
C GLU A 8 28.37 -11.41 -7.66
N THR A 9 27.32 -12.20 -7.37
CA THR A 9 26.11 -12.23 -8.22
C THR A 9 24.81 -12.27 -7.43
N VAL A 10 23.92 -11.33 -7.77
CA VAL A 10 22.56 -11.23 -7.24
C VAL A 10 21.54 -11.44 -8.35
N GLU A 11 20.57 -12.31 -8.13
CA GLU A 11 19.44 -12.53 -9.03
C GLU A 11 18.20 -11.76 -8.58
N LEU A 12 17.60 -11.03 -9.51
CA LEU A 12 16.37 -10.29 -9.34
C LEU A 12 15.27 -10.88 -10.21
N TYR A 13 14.13 -11.18 -9.60
CA TYR A 13 13.00 -11.77 -10.30
C TYR A 13 11.66 -11.49 -9.63
N ARG A 14 10.60 -11.68 -10.41
CA ARG A 14 9.21 -11.70 -9.91
C ARG A 14 8.61 -13.08 -10.13
N THR A 15 7.69 -13.44 -9.25
CA THR A 15 6.87 -14.65 -9.37
C THR A 15 5.44 -14.21 -9.58
N ASP A 16 4.76 -14.73 -10.60
CA ASP A 16 3.35 -14.44 -10.84
C ASP A 16 2.41 -15.38 -10.07
N SER A 17 1.10 -15.22 -10.25
CA SER A 17 0.05 -16.02 -9.59
C SER A 17 0.09 -17.51 -9.95
N LEU A 18 0.80 -17.88 -11.02
CA LEU A 18 0.98 -19.26 -11.46
C LEU A 18 2.33 -19.84 -11.01
N THR A 19 3.02 -19.16 -10.11
CA THR A 19 4.38 -19.51 -9.66
C THR A 19 5.42 -19.46 -10.81
N ILE A 20 5.10 -18.77 -11.91
CA ILE A 20 6.03 -18.61 -13.02
C ILE A 20 6.98 -17.47 -12.68
N GLU A 21 8.26 -17.75 -12.86
CA GLU A 21 9.34 -16.82 -12.60
C GLU A 21 9.69 -16.02 -13.85
N GLN A 22 9.76 -14.70 -13.70
CA GLN A 22 10.08 -13.76 -14.76
C GLN A 22 11.21 -12.83 -14.31
N PRO A 23 12.09 -12.42 -15.24
CA PRO A 23 13.15 -11.46 -14.93
C PRO A 23 12.54 -10.16 -14.40
N LEU A 24 13.19 -9.56 -13.40
CA LEU A 24 12.78 -8.25 -12.92
C LEU A 24 13.35 -7.17 -13.87
N ASP A 25 12.47 -6.38 -14.47
CA ASP A 25 12.88 -5.25 -15.30
C ASP A 25 13.51 -4.15 -14.41
N ILE A 26 14.79 -3.84 -14.60
CA ILE A 26 15.50 -2.85 -13.79
C ILE A 26 15.63 -1.56 -14.61
N ARG A 27 15.13 -0.45 -14.05
CA ARG A 27 15.22 0.88 -14.64
C ARG A 27 16.46 1.66 -14.22
N ALA A 28 16.94 1.40 -13.01
CA ALA A 28 18.13 2.03 -12.47
C ALA A 28 18.85 1.07 -11.54
N LEU A 29 20.17 1.09 -11.57
CA LEU A 29 21.03 0.26 -10.75
C LEU A 29 22.21 1.11 -10.27
N GLN A 30 22.52 1.01 -8.98
CA GLN A 30 23.66 1.67 -8.36
C GLN A 30 24.27 0.76 -7.30
N PHE A 31 25.59 0.66 -7.30
CA PHE A 31 26.37 0.06 -6.22
C PHE A 31 27.19 1.16 -5.54
N ARG A 32 27.18 1.22 -4.21
CA ARG A 32 28.02 2.14 -3.41
C ARG A 32 29.04 1.34 -2.64
N TYR A 33 30.32 1.65 -2.83
CA TYR A 33 31.40 1.02 -2.08
C TYR A 33 31.32 1.35 -0.58
N ALA A 34 31.64 0.38 0.27
CA ALA A 34 31.70 0.56 1.71
C ALA A 34 32.94 1.35 2.15
N ASP A 35 32.87 1.90 3.37
CA ASP A 35 34.02 2.47 4.06
C ASP A 35 35.10 1.41 4.28
N GLY A 36 36.34 1.71 3.89
CA GLY A 36 37.48 0.78 3.99
C GLY A 36 37.70 -0.13 2.78
N SER A 37 36.89 -0.01 1.72
CA SER A 37 37.18 -0.63 0.42
C SER A 37 38.43 -0.03 -0.25
N ALA A 38 38.85 -0.58 -1.39
CA ALA A 38 39.93 0.00 -2.20
C ALA A 38 39.59 1.40 -2.77
N TYR A 39 38.34 1.86 -2.64
CA TYR A 39 37.85 3.13 -3.19
C TYR A 39 37.49 4.12 -2.08
N PRO A 40 37.61 5.44 -2.33
CA PRO A 40 37.20 6.46 -1.38
C PRO A 40 35.71 6.36 -0.99
N ASN A 41 35.38 6.70 0.26
CA ASN A 41 33.98 6.76 0.71
C ASN A 41 33.15 7.68 -0.20
N GLY A 42 31.98 7.19 -0.61
CA GLY A 42 31.07 7.88 -1.53
C GLY A 42 31.30 7.52 -3.00
N THR A 43 32.28 6.65 -3.31
CA THR A 43 32.42 6.10 -4.66
C THR A 43 31.22 5.21 -4.99
N VAL A 44 30.64 5.41 -6.17
CA VAL A 44 29.52 4.60 -6.66
C VAL A 44 29.78 4.08 -8.06
N VAL A 45 29.18 2.93 -8.41
CA VAL A 45 29.10 2.44 -9.79
C VAL A 45 27.64 2.49 -10.21
N ARG A 46 27.37 3.11 -11.37
CA ARG A 46 26.02 3.22 -11.95
C ARG A 46 26.10 3.19 -13.47
N TYR A 47 24.96 2.95 -14.12
CA TYR A 47 24.89 3.05 -15.57
C TYR A 47 24.76 4.51 -16.02
N VAL A 48 25.64 4.91 -16.92
CA VAL A 48 25.62 6.21 -17.62
C VAL A 48 25.75 5.90 -19.11
N ASP A 49 24.79 6.36 -19.90
CA ASP A 49 24.75 6.12 -21.36
C ASP A 49 24.97 4.64 -21.74
N GLY A 50 24.30 3.74 -21.00
CA GLY A 50 24.35 2.29 -21.23
C GLY A 50 25.64 1.60 -20.76
N ASN A 51 26.59 2.31 -20.15
CA ASN A 51 27.85 1.76 -19.66
C ASN A 51 27.95 1.89 -18.15
N ALA A 52 28.44 0.83 -17.48
CA ALA A 52 28.80 0.93 -16.09
C ALA A 52 29.95 1.93 -15.92
N THR A 53 29.73 2.89 -15.03
CA THR A 53 30.61 4.03 -14.80
C THR A 53 30.79 4.19 -13.30
N ARG A 54 32.04 4.14 -12.86
CA ARG A 54 32.45 4.49 -11.51
C ARG A 54 32.51 6.00 -11.39
N VAL A 55 31.89 6.55 -10.34
CA VAL A 55 31.84 7.97 -10.03
C VAL A 55 32.50 8.17 -8.68
N TYR A 56 33.58 8.93 -8.66
CA TYR A 56 34.34 9.25 -7.46
C TYR A 56 33.74 10.46 -6.74
N PRO A 57 33.98 10.63 -5.43
CA PRO A 57 33.46 11.77 -4.65
C PRO A 57 33.90 13.14 -5.18
N ASN A 58 35.07 13.21 -5.83
CA ASN A 58 35.57 14.43 -6.48
C ASN A 58 34.90 14.75 -7.83
N GLY A 59 33.92 13.94 -8.25
CA GLY A 59 33.19 14.10 -9.50
C GLY A 59 33.86 13.45 -10.71
N THR A 60 35.08 12.91 -10.58
CA THR A 60 35.75 12.18 -11.65
C THR A 60 34.96 10.90 -11.97
N THR A 61 34.94 10.50 -13.24
CA THR A 61 34.29 9.29 -13.70
C THR A 61 35.22 8.40 -14.49
N GLU A 62 35.02 7.09 -14.38
CA GLU A 62 35.78 6.07 -15.10
C GLU A 62 34.83 4.96 -15.56
N ARG A 63 34.96 4.51 -16.81
CA ARG A 63 34.22 3.34 -17.29
C ARG A 63 34.74 2.09 -16.59
N THR A 64 33.83 1.21 -16.18
CA THR A 64 34.18 -0.05 -15.52
C THR A 64 33.25 -1.17 -16.00
N ASP A 65 33.70 -2.40 -15.86
CA ASP A 65 32.96 -3.65 -16.04
C ASP A 65 32.59 -4.30 -14.70
N ALA A 66 32.96 -3.68 -13.57
CA ALA A 66 32.71 -4.21 -12.22
C ALA A 66 31.23 -4.33 -11.85
N LEU A 67 30.32 -3.69 -12.60
CA LEU A 67 28.88 -3.84 -12.43
C LEU A 67 28.30 -4.24 -13.79
N ALA A 68 27.75 -5.45 -13.87
CA ALA A 68 27.14 -5.95 -15.10
C ALA A 68 25.72 -6.46 -14.84
N VAL A 69 24.86 -6.31 -15.83
CA VAL A 69 23.48 -6.79 -15.78
C VAL A 69 23.25 -7.68 -16.98
N ASP A 70 22.89 -8.94 -16.73
CA ASP A 70 22.45 -9.88 -17.75
C ASP A 70 20.98 -10.27 -17.50
N THR A 71 20.19 -10.35 -18.56
CA THR A 71 18.77 -10.71 -18.45
C THR A 71 18.53 -12.03 -19.15
N THR A 72 18.17 -13.04 -18.36
CA THR A 72 17.77 -14.35 -18.84
C THR A 72 16.25 -14.43 -19.00
N ARG A 73 15.76 -15.58 -19.48
CA ARG A 73 14.31 -15.85 -19.60
C ARG A 73 13.55 -15.82 -18.26
N LYS A 74 14.23 -16.00 -17.12
CA LYS A 74 13.58 -16.13 -15.79
C LYS A 74 14.12 -15.17 -14.72
N ARG A 75 15.32 -14.62 -14.94
CA ARG A 75 16.11 -13.89 -13.93
C ARG A 75 16.85 -12.73 -14.58
N THR A 76 16.94 -11.63 -13.85
CA THR A 76 17.93 -10.58 -14.11
C THR A 76 19.09 -10.80 -13.16
N GLN A 77 20.27 -11.09 -13.70
CA GLN A 77 21.49 -11.34 -12.93
C GLN A 77 22.31 -10.06 -12.89
N VAL A 78 22.71 -9.65 -11.69
CA VAL A 78 23.54 -8.48 -11.44
C VAL A 78 24.87 -8.96 -10.89
N ALA A 79 25.93 -8.81 -11.68
CA ALA A 79 27.30 -8.99 -11.23
C ALA A 79 27.73 -7.75 -10.44
N LEU A 80 28.22 -7.96 -9.22
CA LEU A 80 28.62 -6.93 -8.28
C LEU A 80 30.15 -6.74 -8.28
N PRO A 81 30.63 -5.54 -7.92
CA PRO A 81 32.05 -5.35 -7.62
C PRO A 81 32.51 -6.31 -6.52
N ALA A 82 33.76 -6.77 -6.60
CA ALA A 82 34.35 -7.71 -5.64
C ALA A 82 34.57 -7.09 -4.23
N ASP A 83 34.56 -5.77 -4.10
CA ASP A 83 34.64 -5.07 -2.82
C ASP A 83 33.28 -5.00 -2.11
N ASP A 84 33.31 -4.92 -0.78
CA ASP A 84 32.11 -4.72 0.03
C ASP A 84 31.38 -3.41 -0.28
N GLY A 85 30.04 -3.44 -0.21
CA GLY A 85 29.22 -2.28 -0.48
C GLY A 85 27.71 -2.52 -0.41
N HIS A 86 26.95 -1.56 -0.95
CA HIS A 86 25.48 -1.57 -0.95
C HIS A 86 24.95 -1.49 -2.37
N LEU A 87 24.05 -2.41 -2.73
CA LEU A 87 23.31 -2.40 -3.99
C LEU A 87 21.94 -1.72 -3.80
N ALA A 88 21.60 -0.82 -4.72
CA ALA A 88 20.28 -0.23 -4.85
C ALA A 88 19.78 -0.37 -6.29
N PHE A 89 18.49 -0.67 -6.47
CA PHE A 89 17.88 -0.76 -7.79
C PHE A 89 16.45 -0.20 -7.80
N THR A 90 15.98 0.18 -8.98
CA THR A 90 14.59 0.59 -9.22
C THR A 90 13.97 -0.32 -10.27
N ALA A 91 12.77 -0.82 -10.02
CA ALA A 91 12.02 -1.67 -10.94
C ALA A 91 10.57 -1.16 -11.10
N PRO A 92 9.94 -1.30 -12.27
CA PRO A 92 8.53 -0.98 -12.42
C PRO A 92 7.70 -1.96 -11.62
N LYS A 93 6.66 -1.43 -10.98
CA LYS A 93 5.73 -2.24 -10.21
C LYS A 93 4.31 -1.74 -10.45
N ASN A 94 3.44 -2.68 -10.78
CA ASN A 94 2.01 -2.44 -10.90
C ASN A 94 1.33 -2.87 -9.60
N GLY A 95 0.27 -2.15 -9.23
CA GLY A 95 -0.47 -2.39 -7.99
C GLY A 95 0.14 -1.70 -6.77
N LYS A 96 -0.51 -1.89 -5.62
CA LYS A 96 -0.18 -1.22 -4.34
C LYS A 96 0.35 -2.18 -3.28
N GLU A 97 0.96 -3.28 -3.72
CA GLU A 97 1.43 -4.35 -2.84
C GLU A 97 2.78 -4.87 -3.32
N VAL A 98 3.77 -4.94 -2.42
CA VAL A 98 5.07 -5.58 -2.63
C VAL A 98 5.22 -6.83 -1.78
N ALA A 99 5.65 -7.91 -2.43
CA ALA A 99 6.14 -9.11 -1.76
C ALA A 99 7.62 -9.26 -2.09
N VAL A 100 8.46 -9.25 -1.06
CA VAL A 100 9.91 -9.36 -1.16
C VAL A 100 10.34 -10.56 -0.33
N ARG A 101 11.22 -11.40 -0.87
CA ARG A 101 11.99 -12.34 -0.04
C ARG A 101 13.26 -11.61 0.40
N PRO A 102 13.41 -11.29 1.69
CA PRO A 102 14.61 -10.63 2.17
C PRO A 102 15.83 -11.50 1.85
N PRO A 103 16.91 -10.94 1.27
CA PRO A 103 18.10 -11.72 0.92
C PRO A 103 18.98 -12.04 2.14
N VAL A 104 18.72 -11.42 3.30
CA VAL A 104 19.49 -11.55 4.54
C VAL A 104 18.55 -11.62 5.74
N ASN A 105 19.00 -12.30 6.79
CA ASN A 105 18.41 -12.20 8.13
C ASN A 105 19.06 -10.99 8.84
N GLY A 106 18.26 -10.10 9.40
CA GLY A 106 18.72 -8.88 10.07
C GLY A 106 17.77 -7.70 9.91
N SER A 107 18.26 -6.49 10.17
CA SER A 107 17.45 -5.27 10.06
C SER A 107 17.03 -5.01 8.61
N PHE A 108 15.78 -4.60 8.42
CA PHE A 108 15.21 -4.34 7.10
C PHE A 108 14.40 -3.05 7.10
N GLU A 109 14.41 -2.32 5.98
CA GLU A 109 13.65 -1.08 5.83
C GLU A 109 12.94 -1.05 4.48
N VAL A 110 11.69 -0.57 4.50
CA VAL A 110 10.89 -0.32 3.30
C VAL A 110 10.39 1.11 3.33
N ALA A 111 10.82 1.90 2.35
CA ALA A 111 10.26 3.22 2.07
C ALA A 111 9.14 3.10 1.02
N LEU A 112 7.94 3.56 1.37
CA LEU A 112 6.80 3.57 0.46
C LEU A 112 6.95 4.68 -0.61
N PRO A 113 6.21 4.59 -1.71
CA PRO A 113 6.07 5.72 -2.64
C PRO A 113 5.54 6.98 -1.93
N PRO A 114 5.78 8.19 -2.46
CA PRO A 114 5.20 9.41 -1.92
C PRO A 114 3.66 9.39 -2.03
N ASP A 115 2.98 10.20 -1.22
CA ASP A 115 1.50 10.27 -1.15
C ASP A 115 0.81 8.93 -0.84
N THR A 116 1.47 8.08 -0.04
CA THR A 116 0.94 6.77 0.37
C THR A 116 1.04 6.52 1.86
N GLY A 117 0.16 5.66 2.37
CA GLY A 117 0.13 5.26 3.78
C GLY A 117 -0.12 3.78 3.99
N ALA A 118 0.22 3.29 5.19
CA ALA A 118 0.08 1.90 5.60
C ALA A 118 -0.50 1.73 7.03
N SER A 119 -1.29 2.70 7.51
CA SER A 119 -1.83 2.72 8.87
C SER A 119 -3.26 2.22 9.03
N LEU A 120 -4.00 2.03 7.94
CA LEU A 120 -5.43 1.71 7.97
C LEU A 120 -5.63 0.22 7.69
N PRO A 121 -6.05 -0.60 8.68
CA PRO A 121 -6.09 -2.07 8.54
C PRO A 121 -6.94 -2.59 7.37
N LEU A 122 -7.98 -1.85 6.97
CA LEU A 122 -8.84 -2.23 5.83
C LEU A 122 -8.22 -1.90 4.46
N LEU A 123 -7.21 -1.02 4.42
CA LEU A 123 -6.65 -0.47 3.19
C LEU A 123 -5.14 -0.76 3.02
N SER A 124 -4.50 -1.30 4.06
CA SER A 124 -3.09 -1.67 4.06
C SER A 124 -2.86 -3.00 4.76
N GLU A 125 -1.72 -3.61 4.50
CA GLU A 125 -1.27 -4.84 5.15
C GLU A 125 0.24 -4.83 5.21
N VAL A 126 0.81 -5.15 6.38
CA VAL A 126 2.25 -5.23 6.58
C VAL A 126 2.49 -6.55 7.30
N ARG A 127 3.21 -7.48 6.66
CA ARG A 127 3.47 -8.81 7.20
C ARG A 127 4.92 -9.22 6.95
N PRO A 128 5.70 -9.53 8.00
CA PRO A 128 5.36 -9.42 9.42
C PRO A 128 5.13 -7.96 9.85
N ASP A 129 4.51 -7.76 11.02
CA ASP A 129 4.35 -6.43 11.60
C ASP A 129 5.72 -5.73 11.71
N ASN A 130 5.75 -4.42 11.46
CA ASN A 130 6.96 -3.61 11.54
C ASN A 130 7.22 -3.14 12.98
N ASP A 131 8.48 -2.96 13.35
CA ASP A 131 8.87 -2.47 14.68
C ASP A 131 8.61 -0.97 14.82
N ASP A 132 8.90 -0.20 13.77
CA ASP A 132 8.61 1.23 13.75
C ASP A 132 8.14 1.73 12.39
N ARG A 133 7.39 2.83 12.41
CA ARG A 133 6.84 3.50 11.25
C ARG A 133 7.02 5.01 11.40
N ARG A 134 7.75 5.62 10.47
CA ARG A 134 8.00 7.07 10.46
C ARG A 134 7.75 7.66 9.09
N THR A 135 7.40 8.93 9.04
CA THR A 135 7.36 9.68 7.78
C THR A 135 8.63 10.50 7.65
N VAL A 136 9.38 10.26 6.58
CA VAL A 136 10.63 10.99 6.25
C VAL A 136 10.54 11.37 4.78
N ASP A 137 10.82 12.64 4.45
CA ASP A 137 10.79 13.16 3.07
C ASP A 137 9.53 12.76 2.27
N ASP A 138 8.36 12.93 2.91
CA ASP A 138 7.04 12.62 2.31
C ASP A 138 6.81 11.13 1.97
N ARG A 139 7.59 10.25 2.58
CA ARG A 139 7.46 8.80 2.43
C ARG A 139 7.28 8.16 3.78
N VAL A 140 6.47 7.11 3.82
CA VAL A 140 6.36 6.26 5.00
C VAL A 140 7.48 5.23 4.96
N HIS A 141 8.29 5.21 6.00
CA HIS A 141 9.35 4.25 6.24
C HIS A 141 8.86 3.23 7.27
N LEU A 142 8.93 1.95 6.91
CA LEU A 142 8.65 0.82 7.78
C LEU A 142 9.98 0.15 8.09
N THR A 143 10.28 -0.04 9.37
CA THR A 143 11.54 -0.63 9.82
C THR A 143 11.32 -1.87 10.67
N TRP A 144 12.21 -2.84 10.49
CA TRP A 144 12.36 -4.04 11.29
C TRP A 144 13.80 -4.06 11.84
N GLU A 145 13.96 -4.20 13.16
CA GLU A 145 15.26 -4.37 13.80
C GLU A 145 15.84 -5.76 13.48
N GLU A 146 14.98 -6.77 13.44
CA GLU A 146 15.31 -8.15 13.07
C GLU A 146 14.17 -8.75 12.25
N LEU A 147 14.44 -9.09 10.99
CA LEU A 147 13.47 -9.67 10.07
C LEU A 147 13.79 -11.14 9.78
N ASP A 148 13.19 -12.05 10.54
CA ASP A 148 13.33 -13.51 10.36
C ASP A 148 12.09 -14.08 9.65
N THR A 149 11.93 -13.78 8.34
CA THR A 149 10.86 -14.32 7.51
C THR A 149 11.34 -14.65 6.11
N SER A 150 10.72 -15.67 5.51
CA SER A 150 10.95 -16.01 4.10
C SER A 150 10.29 -15.03 3.13
N VAL A 151 9.25 -14.30 3.55
CA VAL A 151 8.51 -13.34 2.72
C VAL A 151 8.03 -12.16 3.57
N LEU A 152 8.37 -10.95 3.11
CA LEU A 152 7.82 -9.67 3.57
C LEU A 152 6.77 -9.19 2.57
N VAL A 153 5.54 -8.95 3.04
CA VAL A 153 4.43 -8.40 2.26
C VAL A 153 4.05 -7.03 2.80
N VAL A 154 4.01 -6.03 1.93
CA VAL A 154 3.60 -4.66 2.26
C VAL A 154 2.60 -4.17 1.22
N ARG A 155 1.36 -3.98 1.62
CA ARG A 155 0.26 -3.34 0.88
C ARG A 155 -0.04 -1.97 1.48
N TRP A 156 -0.18 -0.97 0.61
CA TRP A 156 -0.42 0.42 1.00
C TRP A 156 -1.64 1.01 0.28
N TYR A 157 -2.12 2.15 0.77
CA TYR A 157 -3.14 2.95 0.10
C TYR A 157 -2.56 4.27 -0.40
N LEU A 158 -3.27 4.93 -1.31
CA LEU A 158 -2.94 6.30 -1.75
C LEU A 158 -3.75 7.29 -0.92
N ASP A 159 -3.14 8.39 -0.51
CA ASP A 159 -3.83 9.41 0.28
C ASP A 159 -5.00 10.04 -0.49
N ARG A 160 -4.86 10.16 -1.82
CA ARG A 160 -5.94 10.60 -2.71
C ARG A 160 -7.19 9.73 -2.59
N ASP A 161 -7.03 8.42 -2.44
CA ASP A 161 -8.18 7.52 -2.38
C ASP A 161 -8.97 7.72 -1.09
N LEU A 162 -8.30 8.13 0.01
CA LEU A 162 -8.97 8.51 1.25
C LEU A 162 -9.88 9.71 1.05
N TRP A 163 -9.44 10.73 0.31
CA TRP A 163 -10.26 11.90 0.00
C TRP A 163 -11.46 11.54 -0.87
N LEU A 164 -11.29 10.68 -1.86
CA LEU A 164 -12.38 10.23 -2.73
C LEU A 164 -13.44 9.46 -1.94
N PHE A 165 -13.03 8.48 -1.14
CA PHE A 165 -13.97 7.70 -0.34
C PHE A 165 -14.59 8.52 0.79
N GLY A 166 -13.80 9.36 1.47
CA GLY A 166 -14.30 10.26 2.50
C GLY A 166 -15.32 11.26 1.96
N GLY A 167 -15.05 11.86 0.80
CA GLY A 167 -15.99 12.75 0.11
C GLY A 167 -17.29 12.03 -0.28
N MET A 168 -17.18 10.82 -0.84
CA MET A 168 -18.36 10.03 -1.21
C MET A 168 -19.19 9.61 0.02
N ALA A 169 -18.52 9.22 1.12
CA ALA A 169 -19.19 8.90 2.37
C ALA A 169 -19.93 10.12 2.95
N ALA A 170 -19.32 11.31 2.91
CA ALA A 170 -19.96 12.54 3.35
C ALA A 170 -21.22 12.86 2.52
N ILE A 171 -21.14 12.72 1.19
CA ILE A 171 -22.30 12.91 0.30
C ILE A 171 -23.40 11.90 0.63
N ALA A 172 -23.06 10.62 0.82
CA ALA A 172 -24.03 9.57 1.17
C ALA A 172 -24.75 9.87 2.49
N VAL A 173 -24.01 10.36 3.51
CA VAL A 173 -24.59 10.78 4.80
C VAL A 173 -25.56 11.95 4.61
N LEU A 174 -25.19 12.96 3.83
CA LEU A 174 -26.06 14.11 3.54
C LEU A 174 -27.36 13.68 2.85
N VAL A 175 -27.27 12.81 1.85
CA VAL A 175 -28.45 12.25 1.15
C VAL A 175 -29.31 11.44 2.10
N GLY A 176 -28.70 10.61 2.95
CA GLY A 176 -29.41 9.82 3.96
C GLY A 176 -30.18 10.71 4.96
N LEU A 177 -29.55 11.76 5.48
CA LEU A 177 -30.19 12.72 6.38
C LEU A 177 -31.32 13.50 5.69
N ALA A 178 -31.11 13.95 4.45
CA ALA A 178 -32.14 14.64 3.68
C ALA A 178 -33.36 13.73 3.43
N GLY A 179 -33.12 12.47 3.07
CA GLY A 179 -34.16 11.45 2.91
C GLY A 179 -34.92 11.20 4.21
N ALA A 180 -34.21 10.99 5.32
CA ALA A 180 -34.82 10.79 6.63
C ALA A 180 -35.71 11.99 7.04
N ALA A 181 -35.22 13.23 6.84
CA ALA A 181 -36.00 14.43 7.11
C ALA A 181 -37.23 14.56 6.21
N TYR A 182 -37.12 14.18 4.93
CA TYR A 182 -38.25 14.15 3.99
C TYR A 182 -39.34 13.16 4.45
N TYR A 183 -38.96 11.92 4.76
CA TYR A 183 -39.90 10.91 5.25
C TYR A 183 -40.52 11.30 6.59
N TYR A 184 -39.75 11.88 7.52
CA TYR A 184 -40.28 12.38 8.78
C TYR A 184 -41.37 13.43 8.56
N ARG A 185 -41.17 14.37 7.62
CA ARG A 185 -42.19 15.37 7.27
C ARG A 185 -43.44 14.73 6.66
N GLN A 186 -43.27 13.72 5.80
CA GLN A 186 -44.40 13.01 5.19
C GLN A 186 -45.25 12.28 6.24
N VAL A 187 -44.62 11.62 7.22
CA VAL A 187 -45.32 10.96 8.33
C VAL A 187 -46.10 11.97 9.18
N GLN A 188 -45.51 13.12 9.50
CA GLN A 188 -46.20 14.15 10.27
C GLN A 188 -47.41 14.75 9.53
N GLN A 189 -47.30 14.95 8.21
CA GLN A 189 -48.42 15.40 7.39
C GLN A 189 -49.54 14.36 7.34
N ALA A 190 -49.19 13.07 7.21
CA ALA A 190 -50.16 11.99 7.27
C ALA A 190 -50.87 11.93 8.64
N LYS A 191 -50.14 12.15 9.74
CA LYS A 191 -50.72 12.21 11.10
C LYS A 191 -51.68 13.37 11.28
N LYS A 192 -51.31 14.58 10.82
CA LYS A 192 -52.19 15.76 10.89
C LYS A 192 -53.47 15.58 10.07
N ARG A 193 -53.38 14.96 8.89
CA ARG A 193 -54.55 14.73 8.03
C ARG A 193 -55.55 13.75 8.66
N ARG A 194 -55.07 12.70 9.34
CA ARG A 194 -55.92 11.81 10.15
C ARG A 194 -56.61 12.53 11.30
N GLN A 195 -55.90 13.43 11.99
CA GLN A 195 -56.49 14.23 13.08
C GLN A 195 -57.57 15.21 12.57
N SER A 196 -57.41 15.78 11.38
CA SER A 196 -58.39 16.70 10.80
C SER A 196 -59.61 16.02 10.16
N GLU A 197 -59.48 14.76 9.78
CA GLU A 197 -60.56 13.97 9.16
C GLU A 197 -61.44 13.25 10.21
N GLY A 198 -61.25 13.51 11.50
CA GLY A 198 -62.17 13.07 12.55
C GLY A 198 -62.18 11.57 12.80
N LEU A 199 -61.05 10.89 12.57
CA LEU A 199 -60.84 9.47 12.88
C LEU A 199 -59.88 9.31 14.06
N ASP A 200 -60.08 10.10 15.11
CA ASP A 200 -59.75 9.64 16.46
C ASP A 200 -61.05 9.01 16.98
N VAL A 201 -61.27 7.75 16.62
CA VAL A 201 -62.29 6.96 17.30
C VAL A 201 -61.72 6.76 18.69
N ASP A 202 -62.24 7.51 19.67
CA ASP A 202 -62.09 7.18 21.08
C ASP A 202 -62.57 5.72 21.23
N VAL A 203 -61.64 4.77 21.17
CA VAL A 203 -61.86 3.42 21.69
C VAL A 203 -61.57 3.49 23.18
N GLY A 204 -62.26 4.41 23.86
CA GLY A 204 -62.27 4.57 25.30
C GLY A 204 -63.57 3.97 25.82
N ASP A 205 -63.48 2.71 26.26
CA ASP A 205 -64.44 1.95 27.08
C ASP A 205 -65.94 2.25 26.87
N ASP A 206 -66.59 1.42 26.04
CA ASP A 206 -68.03 1.15 26.17
C ASP A 206 -68.24 -0.22 26.85
N ASP A 207 -67.87 -0.28 28.14
CA ASP A 207 -68.34 -1.32 29.05
C ASP A 207 -69.72 -0.89 29.60
N GLY A 208 -70.82 -1.19 28.88
CA GLY A 208 -72.15 -0.91 29.44
C GLY A 208 -73.39 -1.08 28.54
N ARG A 209 -73.82 -2.34 28.32
CA ARG A 209 -75.23 -2.79 28.12
C ARG A 209 -76.24 -1.84 27.42
N ASP A 210 -76.69 -2.22 26.22
CA ASP A 210 -78.06 -2.71 26.00
C ASP A 210 -78.19 -3.36 24.59
N PRO A 211 -78.75 -4.58 24.44
CA PRO A 211 -79.09 -5.09 23.12
C PRO A 211 -80.26 -4.27 22.52
N PRO A 212 -80.30 -4.06 21.19
CA PRO A 212 -81.35 -3.26 20.56
C PRO A 212 -82.75 -3.83 20.85
N PRO A 213 -83.72 -2.98 21.26
CA PRO A 213 -85.08 -3.41 21.51
C PRO A 213 -85.84 -3.58 20.19
N GLY A 214 -86.52 -4.73 20.05
CA GLY A 214 -87.63 -4.90 19.12
C GLY A 214 -87.30 -5.52 17.75
N MET A 215 -87.32 -6.86 17.70
CA MET A 215 -87.82 -7.62 16.56
C MET A 215 -88.69 -8.76 17.10
N GLY A 216 -89.95 -8.43 17.35
CA GLY A 216 -91.07 -9.37 17.41
C GLY A 216 -91.92 -9.21 16.15
#